data_AF-A0A497FGV9-F1
#
_entry.id   AF-A0A497FGV9-F1
#
_cell.length_a   1.000
_cell.length_b   1.000
_cell.length_c   1.000
_cell.angle_alpha   90.00
_cell.angle_beta   90.00
_cell.angle_gamma   90.00
#
_symmetry.space_group_name_H-M   'P 1'
#
loop_
_entity.id
_entity.type
_entity.pdbx_description
1 polymer ?
#
loop_
_entity_poly.entity_id
_entity_poly.type
_entity_poly.pdbx_seq_one_letter_code
_entity_poly.pdbx_strand_id
1 'polypeptide(L)'
;MKLRLPDKRTRIQLVLRTRPKLRIFVRKEPVTARRPTAAQAQCRLRFGELSKAARNYSHEEVARMVGGEVVVVNGKKAIRMPDGRILLKHQAFIKAMMTGWKSPDTRIHLPKWMQELSRVYFRIPGYTIKKYKMVEKEVYKR
;
A
#
# COMPACT_ATOMS: atom_id res chain seq x y z
N MET A 1 -27.13 7.86 -20.25
CA MET A 1 -27.39 9.28 -19.93
C MET A 1 -26.66 9.64 -18.63
N LYS A 2 -25.85 10.71 -18.59
CA LYS A 2 -25.11 11.12 -17.38
C LYS A 2 -25.86 12.27 -16.70
N LEU A 3 -26.51 11.99 -15.58
CA LEU A 3 -27.12 13.03 -14.73
C LEU A 3 -26.00 13.70 -13.91
N ARG A 4 -25.82 15.01 -14.08
CA ARG A 4 -24.86 15.79 -13.29
C ARG A 4 -25.58 16.30 -12.04
N LEU A 5 -25.18 15.79 -10.88
CA LEU A 5 -25.60 16.34 -9.58
C LEU A 5 -24.77 17.59 -9.24
N PRO A 6 -25.28 18.46 -8.35
CA PRO A 6 -24.61 19.70 -7.95
C PRO A 6 -23.26 19.46 -7.26
N ASP A 7 -23.06 18.31 -6.60
CA ASP A 7 -21.77 17.93 -6.03
C ASP A 7 -20.82 17.34 -7.10
N LYS A 8 -19.83 18.13 -7.53
CA LYS A 8 -18.82 17.74 -8.54
C LYS A 8 -17.97 16.52 -8.12
N ARG A 9 -17.95 16.15 -6.83
CA ARG A 9 -17.18 15.01 -6.30
C ARG A 9 -17.90 13.69 -6.53
N THR A 10 -19.23 13.69 -6.53
CA THR A 10 -20.02 12.46 -6.54
C THR A 10 -20.63 12.24 -7.92
N ARG A 11 -19.91 11.51 -8.78
CA ARG A 11 -20.41 11.17 -10.12
C ARG A 11 -21.31 9.96 -10.05
N ILE A 12 -22.56 10.14 -10.48
CA ILE A 12 -23.58 9.11 -10.50
C ILE A 12 -23.82 8.66 -11.95
N GLN A 13 -24.01 7.35 -12.16
CA GLN A 13 -24.31 6.72 -13.44
C GLN A 13 -25.71 6.10 -13.40
N LEU A 14 -26.52 6.39 -14.42
CA LEU A 14 -27.73 5.61 -14.72
C LEU A 14 -27.31 4.38 -15.54
N VAL A 15 -27.57 3.19 -15.01
CA VAL A 15 -27.21 1.92 -15.65
C VAL A 15 -28.46 1.23 -16.14
N LEU A 16 -28.45 0.89 -17.43
CA LEU A 16 -29.40 0.00 -18.07
C LEU A 16 -28.77 -1.39 -18.14
N ARG A 17 -29.29 -2.34 -17.37
CA ARG A 17 -28.89 -3.74 -17.42
C ARG A 17 -29.99 -4.54 -18.10
N THR A 18 -29.70 -5.14 -19.24
CA THR A 18 -30.70 -5.87 -20.04
C THR A 18 -30.82 -7.35 -19.66
N ARG A 19 -29.77 -7.96 -19.08
CA ARG A 19 -29.75 -9.37 -18.65
C ARG A 19 -29.40 -9.54 -17.16
N PRO A 20 -30.00 -10.50 -16.44
CA PRO A 20 -30.99 -11.49 -16.91
C PRO A 20 -32.39 -10.92 -17.15
N LYS A 21 -32.74 -9.76 -16.57
CA LYS A 21 -33.97 -9.01 -16.85
C LYS A 21 -33.66 -7.52 -16.99
N LEU A 22 -34.50 -6.77 -17.70
CA LEU A 22 -34.35 -5.33 -17.84
C LEU A 22 -34.44 -4.65 -16.47
N ARG A 23 -33.36 -3.97 -16.07
CA ARG A 23 -33.26 -3.20 -14.84
C ARG A 23 -32.60 -1.88 -15.11
N ILE A 24 -33.23 -0.81 -14.64
CA ILE A 24 -32.68 0.54 -14.63
C ILE A 24 -32.38 0.88 -13.19
N PHE A 25 -31.13 1.21 -12.89
CA PHE A 25 -30.76 1.61 -11.53
C PHE A 25 -29.65 2.66 -11.56
N VAL A 26 -29.62 3.43 -10.47
CA VAL A 26 -28.65 4.48 -10.24
C VAL A 26 -27.51 3.90 -9.41
N ARG A 27 -26.26 4.16 -9.82
CA ARG A 27 -25.07 3.77 -9.02
C ARG A 27 -24.02 4.86 -9.01
N LYS A 28 -23.14 4.82 -8.02
CA LYS A 28 -21.89 5.59 -8.05
C LYS A 28 -21.02 5.13 -9.23
N GLU A 29 -20.37 6.07 -9.92
CA GLU A 29 -19.40 5.77 -10.97
C GLU A 29 -18.34 4.80 -10.41
N PRO A 30 -18.15 3.62 -11.02
CA PRO A 30 -17.18 2.67 -10.52
C PRO A 30 -15.77 3.24 -10.66
N VAL A 31 -14.89 2.91 -9.71
CA VAL A 31 -13.49 3.37 -9.72
C VAL A 31 -12.76 2.89 -10.98
N THR A 32 -13.22 1.80 -11.60
CA THR A 32 -12.69 1.23 -12.85
C THR A 32 -13.12 1.98 -14.11
N ALA A 33 -14.08 2.91 -14.04
CA ALA A 33 -14.51 3.69 -15.21
C ALA A 33 -13.42 4.63 -15.73
N ARG A 34 -12.39 4.92 -14.92
CA ARG A 34 -11.26 5.75 -15.31
C ARG A 34 -9.97 4.95 -15.25
N ARG A 35 -9.06 5.28 -16.17
CA ARG A 35 -7.69 4.76 -16.13
C ARG A 35 -7.05 5.17 -14.79
N PRO A 36 -6.39 4.24 -14.09
CA PRO A 36 -5.63 4.59 -12.89
C PRO A 36 -4.53 5.61 -13.23
N THR A 37 -4.20 6.48 -12.28
CA THR A 37 -2.99 7.30 -12.36
C THR A 37 -1.74 6.41 -12.40
N ALA A 38 -0.61 6.92 -12.89
CA ALA A 38 0.65 6.16 -12.93
C ALA A 38 1.00 5.57 -11.55
N ALA A 39 0.94 6.38 -10.50
CA ALA A 39 1.15 5.91 -9.13
C ALA A 39 0.18 4.79 -8.70
N GLN A 40 -1.11 4.94 -9.00
CA GLN A 40 -2.10 3.89 -8.70
C GLN A 40 -1.86 2.60 -9.49
N ALA A 41 -1.44 2.71 -10.75
CA ALA A 41 -1.09 1.56 -11.57
C ALA A 41 0.12 0.83 -10.98
N GLN A 42 1.15 1.56 -10.57
CA GLN A 42 2.35 1.00 -9.95
C GLN A 42 2.05 0.36 -8.59
N CYS A 43 1.21 0.97 -7.75
CA CYS A 43 0.75 0.36 -6.50
C CYS A 43 0.07 -0.99 -6.77
N ARG A 44 -0.78 -1.07 -7.81
CA ARG A 44 -1.47 -2.32 -8.19
C ARG A 44 -0.51 -3.38 -8.72
N LEU A 45 0.49 -2.99 -9.52
CA LEU A 45 1.53 -3.90 -9.99
C LEU A 45 2.34 -4.45 -8.82
N ARG A 46 2.80 -3.57 -7.93
CA ARG A 46 3.55 -3.95 -6.72
C ARG A 46 2.74 -4.88 -5.81
N PHE A 47 1.46 -4.60 -5.62
CA PHE A 47 0.55 -5.48 -4.90
C PHE A 47 0.50 -6.88 -5.53
N GLY A 48 0.42 -6.97 -6.86
CA GLY A 48 0.42 -8.24 -7.59
C GLY A 48 1.73 -9.02 -7.43
N GLU A 49 2.88 -8.34 -7.52
CA GLU A 49 4.21 -8.92 -7.27
C GLU A 49 4.32 -9.49 -5.85
N LEU A 50 3.94 -8.69 -4.85
CA LEU A 50 3.98 -9.09 -3.44
C LEU A 50 3.02 -10.24 -3.16
N SER A 51 1.85 -10.26 -3.80
CA SER A 51 0.91 -11.37 -3.67
C SER A 51 1.46 -12.69 -4.24
N LYS A 52 2.30 -12.63 -5.28
CA LYS A 52 3.01 -13.82 -5.80
C LYS A 52 4.12 -14.22 -4.84
N ALA A 53 4.94 -13.27 -4.39
CA ALA A 53 6.03 -13.52 -3.46
C ALA A 53 5.55 -14.12 -2.12
N ALA A 54 4.40 -13.66 -1.61
CA ALA A 54 3.78 -14.16 -0.37
C ALA A 54 3.53 -15.68 -0.35
N ARG A 55 3.46 -16.33 -1.52
CA ARG A 55 3.29 -17.79 -1.61
C ARG A 55 4.51 -18.54 -1.08
N ASN A 56 5.71 -17.98 -1.27
CA ASN A 56 6.98 -18.59 -0.92
C ASN A 56 7.32 -18.49 0.57
N TYR A 57 6.57 -17.71 1.34
CA TYR A 57 6.80 -17.53 2.77
C TYR A 57 5.88 -18.42 3.61
N SER A 58 6.38 -18.91 4.73
CA SER A 58 5.58 -19.62 5.74
C SER A 58 4.80 -18.64 6.64
N HIS A 59 3.87 -19.14 7.44
CA HIS A 59 3.14 -18.29 8.39
C HIS A 59 4.06 -17.74 9.50
N GLU A 60 5.05 -18.54 9.92
CA GLU A 60 6.01 -18.20 10.97
C GLU A 60 7.00 -17.14 10.50
N GLU A 61 7.47 -17.23 9.26
CA GLU A 61 8.33 -16.21 8.65
C GLU A 61 7.62 -14.87 8.54
N VAL A 62 6.35 -14.88 8.10
CA VAL A 62 5.56 -13.65 8.00
C VAL A 62 5.24 -13.09 9.39
N ALA A 63 4.95 -13.92 10.38
CA ALA A 63 4.77 -13.45 11.75
C ALA A 63 6.03 -12.77 12.29
N ARG A 64 7.21 -13.37 12.05
CA ARG A 64 8.52 -12.79 12.43
C ARG A 64 8.79 -11.46 11.73
N MET A 65 8.51 -11.36 10.43
CA MET A 65 8.69 -10.12 9.67
C MET A 65 7.82 -8.97 10.19
N VAL A 66 6.64 -9.28 10.70
CA VAL A 66 5.65 -8.28 11.11
C VAL A 66 5.71 -7.98 12.62
N GLY A 67 6.51 -8.73 13.38
CA GLY A 67 6.53 -8.66 14.84
C GLY A 67 5.19 -9.12 15.45
N GLY A 68 4.55 -10.09 14.80
CA GLY A 68 3.28 -10.67 15.23
C GLY A 68 3.42 -12.14 15.64
N GLU A 69 2.28 -12.76 15.92
CA GLU A 69 2.20 -14.15 16.37
C GLU A 69 1.34 -14.99 15.42
N VAL A 70 1.70 -16.27 15.25
CA VAL A 70 0.87 -17.21 14.50
C VAL A 70 -0.25 -17.69 15.42
N VAL A 71 -1.49 -17.42 15.03
CA VAL A 71 -2.69 -17.86 15.75
C VAL A 71 -3.52 -18.78 14.87
N VAL A 72 -4.21 -19.74 15.48
CA VAL A 72 -5.15 -20.62 14.78
C VAL A 72 -6.55 -20.11 15.05
N VAL A 73 -7.27 -19.72 13.99
CA VAL A 73 -8.66 -19.27 14.07
C VAL A 73 -9.51 -20.16 13.18
N ASN A 74 -10.53 -20.80 13.76
CA ASN A 74 -11.44 -21.70 13.04
C ASN A 74 -10.69 -22.78 12.23
N GLY A 75 -9.65 -23.37 12.81
CA GLY A 75 -8.83 -24.41 12.17
C GLY A 75 -7.88 -23.92 11.08
N LYS A 76 -7.77 -22.61 10.85
CA LYS A 76 -6.84 -22.03 9.86
C LYS A 76 -5.77 -21.18 10.55
N LYS A 77 -4.52 -21.32 10.09
CA LYS A 77 -3.41 -20.46 10.53
C LYS A 77 -3.64 -19.04 10.02
N ALA A 78 -3.50 -18.08 10.92
CA ALA A 78 -3.56 -16.65 10.68
C ALA A 78 -2.45 -15.95 11.48
N ILE A 79 -2.29 -14.66 11.26
CA ILE A 79 -1.23 -13.87 11.91
C ILE A 79 -1.92 -12.76 12.72
N ARG A 80 -1.68 -12.77 14.03
CA ARG A 80 -2.06 -11.69 14.93
C ARG A 80 -0.98 -10.61 14.84
N MET A 81 -1.36 -9.49 14.28
CA MET A 81 -0.54 -8.29 14.18
C MET A 81 -0.35 -7.66 15.58
N PRO A 82 0.70 -6.84 15.79
CA PRO A 82 0.90 -6.10 17.04
C PRO A 82 -0.20 -5.08 17.34
N ASP A 83 -0.94 -4.63 16.32
CA ASP A 83 -2.14 -3.78 16.48
C ASP A 83 -3.39 -4.56 16.94
N GLY A 84 -3.26 -5.86 17.22
CA GLY A 84 -4.33 -6.75 17.65
C GLY A 84 -5.17 -7.33 16.51
N ARG A 85 -4.96 -6.91 15.25
CA ARG A 85 -5.73 -7.42 14.11
C ARG A 85 -5.27 -8.82 13.72
N ILE A 86 -6.23 -9.68 13.37
CA ILE A 86 -5.94 -11.02 12.86
C ILE A 86 -6.08 -10.98 11.34
N LEU A 87 -4.97 -11.24 10.64
CA LEU A 87 -4.89 -11.18 9.19
C LEU A 87 -4.44 -12.52 8.63
N LEU A 88 -4.87 -12.82 7.40
CA LEU A 88 -4.32 -13.95 6.65
C LEU A 88 -2.86 -13.67 6.26
N LYS A 89 -2.06 -14.72 6.08
CA LYS A 89 -0.64 -14.63 5.69
C LYS A 89 -0.39 -13.63 4.56
N HIS A 90 -1.17 -13.73 3.48
CA HIS A 90 -1.00 -12.87 2.31
C HIS A 90 -1.26 -11.38 2.64
N GLN A 91 -2.25 -11.10 3.49
CA GLN A 91 -2.62 -9.73 3.86
C GLN A 91 -1.58 -9.13 4.79
N ALA A 92 -1.12 -9.89 5.78
CA ALA A 92 -0.09 -9.47 6.71
C ALA A 92 1.23 -9.16 5.96
N PHE A 93 1.65 -10.06 5.06
CA PHE A 93 2.85 -9.87 4.24
C PHE A 93 2.76 -8.62 3.36
N ILE A 94 1.67 -8.46 2.62
CA ILE A 94 1.49 -7.30 1.74
C ILE A 94 1.43 -6.01 2.55
N LYS A 95 0.70 -6.00 3.68
CA LYS A 95 0.65 -4.83 4.59
C LYS A 95 2.05 -4.45 5.04
N ALA A 96 2.86 -5.40 5.48
CA ALA A 96 4.24 -5.15 5.93
C ALA A 96 5.09 -4.52 4.82
N MET A 97 5.10 -5.14 3.64
CA MET A 97 5.94 -4.71 2.52
C MET A 97 5.47 -3.41 1.86
N MET A 98 4.18 -3.08 1.97
CA MET A 98 3.64 -1.82 1.47
C MET A 98 3.68 -0.69 2.50
N THR A 99 3.86 -0.99 3.80
CA THR A 99 3.97 0.03 4.83
C THR A 99 5.23 0.86 4.60
N GLY A 100 5.07 2.18 4.41
CA GLY A 100 6.19 3.08 4.10
C GLY A 100 6.62 3.10 2.63
N TRP A 101 6.13 2.18 1.79
CA TRP A 101 6.42 2.20 0.36
C TRP A 101 5.65 3.33 -0.34
N LYS A 102 6.35 4.12 -1.14
CA LYS A 102 5.78 5.19 -1.97
C LYS A 102 6.12 4.94 -3.42
N SER A 103 5.12 5.11 -4.29
CA SER A 103 5.35 5.06 -5.74
C SER A 103 6.24 6.24 -6.17
N PRO A 104 7.30 6.02 -6.97
CA PRO A 104 8.09 7.08 -7.60
C PRO A 104 7.25 8.02 -8.47
N ASP A 105 6.15 7.52 -9.06
CA ASP A 105 5.24 8.30 -9.91
C ASP A 105 4.29 9.21 -9.11
N THR A 106 4.54 9.39 -7.81
CA THR A 106 3.72 10.29 -6.99
C THR A 106 3.89 11.74 -7.44
N ARG A 107 2.75 12.45 -7.49
CA ARG A 107 2.59 13.80 -8.05
C ARG A 107 3.42 14.89 -7.38
N ILE A 108 3.98 14.60 -6.20
CA ILE A 108 4.75 15.53 -5.39
C ILE A 108 6.22 15.16 -5.56
N HIS A 109 6.84 15.65 -6.63
CA HIS A 109 8.30 15.77 -6.65
C HIS A 109 8.64 17.00 -5.82
N LEU A 110 9.47 16.83 -4.77
CA LEU A 110 9.95 18.00 -4.05
C LEU A 110 10.65 18.91 -5.07
N PRO A 111 10.25 20.20 -5.18
CA PRO A 111 10.96 21.15 -6.01
C PRO A 111 12.45 21.17 -5.65
N LYS A 112 13.34 21.36 -6.62
CA LYS A 112 14.80 21.38 -6.39
C LYS A 112 15.18 22.30 -5.22
N TRP A 113 14.60 23.50 -5.18
CA TRP A 113 14.81 24.46 -4.10
C TRP A 113 14.43 23.91 -2.71
N MET A 114 13.37 23.10 -2.62
CA MET A 114 12.92 22.50 -1.36
C MET A 114 13.81 21.32 -0.94
N GLN A 115 14.35 20.57 -1.91
CA GLN A 115 15.37 19.55 -1.65
C GLN A 115 16.69 20.19 -1.19
N GLU A 116 17.04 21.35 -1.75
CA GLU A 116 18.22 22.12 -1.35
C GLU A 116 18.04 22.68 0.07
N LEU A 117 16.90 23.30 0.37
CA LEU A 117 16.59 23.77 1.73
C LEU A 117 16.59 22.63 2.74
N SER A 118 16.03 21.45 2.41
CA SER A 118 16.05 20.34 3.37
C SER A 118 17.47 19.85 3.65
N ARG A 119 18.36 19.86 2.65
CA ARG A 119 19.79 19.55 2.80
C ARG A 119 20.57 20.62 3.56
N VAL A 120 20.14 21.87 3.52
CA VAL A 120 20.78 22.99 4.22
C VAL A 120 20.31 23.04 5.69
N TYR A 121 19.01 22.92 5.94
CA TYR A 121 18.39 23.13 7.25
C TYR A 121 18.20 21.86 8.08
N PHE A 122 17.97 20.69 7.46
CA PHE A 122 17.82 19.41 8.17
C PHE A 122 19.08 18.53 8.04
N ARG A 123 20.26 19.15 8.13
CA ARG A 123 21.51 18.39 8.25
C ARG A 123 21.53 17.67 9.61
N ILE A 124 21.35 16.36 9.57
CA ILE A 124 21.75 15.51 10.69
C ILE A 124 23.23 15.82 10.97
N PRO A 125 23.61 16.18 12.20
CA PRO A 125 24.99 16.52 12.51
C PRO A 125 25.94 15.41 12.03
N GLY A 126 27.08 15.80 11.44
CA GLY A 126 28.01 14.84 10.83
C GLY A 126 28.49 13.75 11.80
N TYR A 127 28.53 14.03 13.11
CA TYR A 127 28.84 13.05 14.14
C TYR A 127 27.79 11.93 14.23
N THR A 128 26.50 12.25 14.04
CA THR A 128 25.41 11.28 14.09
C THR A 128 25.43 10.37 12.86
N ILE A 129 25.79 10.91 11.69
CA ILE A 129 25.97 10.13 10.45
C ILE A 129 27.17 9.19 10.56
N LYS A 130 28.30 9.65 11.13
CA LYS A 130 29.47 8.79 11.39
C LYS A 130 29.11 7.64 12.33
N LYS A 131 28.38 7.92 13.42
CA LYS A 131 27.89 6.90 14.36
C LYS A 131 26.97 5.89 13.66
N TYR A 132 26.05 6.35 12.81
CA TYR A 132 25.14 5.48 12.06
C TYR A 132 25.88 4.58 11.06
N LYS A 133 26.88 5.11 10.32
CA LYS A 133 27.70 4.32 9.39
C LYS A 133 28.58 3.29 10.07
N MET A 134 29.05 3.56 11.29
CA MET A 134 29.79 2.58 12.09
C MET A 134 28.88 1.42 12.50
N VAL A 135 27.68 1.73 13.00
CA VAL A 135 26.66 0.72 13.36
C VAL A 135 26.22 -0.08 12.13
N GLU A 136 26.00 0.57 10.99
CA GLU A 136 25.66 -0.09 9.72
C GLU A 136 26.75 -1.09 9.30
N LYS A 137 28.03 -0.69 9.35
CA LYS A 137 29.15 -1.58 9.04
C LYS A 137 29.29 -2.78 9.99
N GLU A 138 28.93 -2.62 11.26
CA GLU A 138 28.94 -3.72 12.24
C GLU A 138 27.77 -4.69 12.01
N VAL A 139 26.59 -4.17 11.67
CA VAL A 139 25.39 -4.97 11.41
C VAL A 139 25.51 -5.78 10.11
N TYR A 140 26.16 -5.23 9.07
CA TYR A 140 26.36 -5.89 7.77
C TYR A 140 27.68 -6.67 7.64
N LYS A 141 28.46 -6.81 8.73
CA LYS A 141 29.68 -7.64 8.80
C LYS A 141 29.44 -9.06 9.34
N ARG A 142 28.20 -9.42 9.66
CA ARG A 142 27.76 -10.80 9.90
C ARG A 142 27.11 -11.37 8.66
#